data_AF-L9XNN1-F1
#
_entry.id   AF-L9XNN1-F1
#
_cell.length_a   1.000
_cell.length_b   1.000
_cell.length_c   1.000
_cell.angle_alpha   90.00
_cell.angle_beta   90.00
_cell.angle_gamma   90.00
#
_symmetry.space_group_name_H-M   'P 1'
#
loop_
_entity.id
_entity.type
_entity.pdbx_description
1 polymer ?
#
loop_
_entity_poly.entity_id
_entity_poly.type
_entity_poly.pdbx_seq_one_letter_code
_entity_poly.pdbx_strand_id
1 'polypeptide(L)'
;MGVALLDLVETALRVAKQALGNQAGKPDSGGLAREAYIVAHCIRKEEGHSYAELVDRMSLIPAVCDRLGVHPDAPPDPTTFYHSFDRYAMYIRRALLRISAQQHPQSGHVALDSTFFEREQASQHSLQRWAVFR
;
A
#
# COMPACT_ATOMS: atom_id res chain seq x y z
N MET A 1 4.32 20.69 3.57
CA MET A 1 3.29 19.69 3.20
C MET A 1 3.50 19.09 1.81
N GLY A 2 3.76 19.85 0.75
CA GLY A 2 4.00 19.28 -0.60
C GLY A 2 5.27 18.43 -0.76
N VAL A 3 6.36 18.77 -0.05
CA VAL A 3 7.63 18.02 -0.08
C VAL A 3 7.45 16.60 0.49
N ALA A 4 6.73 16.47 1.60
CA ALA A 4 6.47 15.17 2.24
C ALA A 4 5.65 14.22 1.35
N LEU A 5 4.71 14.75 0.56
CA LEU A 5 3.91 13.95 -0.37
C LEU A 5 4.74 13.46 -1.57
N LEU A 6 5.63 14.29 -2.10
CA LEU A 6 6.54 13.85 -3.16
C LEU A 6 7.53 12.79 -2.66
N ASP A 7 8.09 12.95 -1.46
CA ASP A 7 8.95 11.94 -0.84
C ASP A 7 8.22 10.62 -0.62
N LEU A 8 6.95 10.67 -0.21
CA LEU A 8 6.07 9.51 -0.10
C LEU A 8 5.88 8.85 -1.48
N VAL A 9 5.56 9.64 -2.51
CA VAL A 9 5.34 9.14 -3.88
C VAL A 9 6.60 8.45 -4.41
N GLU A 10 7.77 9.06 -4.25
CA GLU A 10 9.03 8.47 -4.70
C GLU A 10 9.35 7.18 -3.95
N THR A 11 9.18 7.19 -2.63
CA THR A 11 9.40 6.00 -1.79
C THR A 11 8.44 4.88 -2.17
N ALA A 12 7.15 5.18 -2.31
CA ALA A 12 6.12 4.23 -2.67
C ALA A 12 6.33 3.67 -4.09
N LEU A 13 6.75 4.50 -5.05
CA LEU A 13 7.04 4.07 -6.42
C LEU A 13 8.18 3.05 -6.44
N ARG A 14 9.28 3.35 -5.71
CA ARG A 14 10.42 2.45 -5.59
C ARG A 14 10.01 1.11 -4.98
N VAL A 15 9.28 1.14 -3.87
CA VAL A 15 8.77 -0.04 -3.15
C VAL A 15 7.84 -0.87 -4.05
N ALA A 16 6.92 -0.21 -4.73
CA ALA A 16 5.96 -0.85 -5.63
C ALA A 16 6.67 -1.56 -6.80
N LYS A 17 7.64 -0.90 -7.42
CA LYS A 17 8.44 -1.51 -8.50
C LYS A 17 9.24 -2.72 -8.00
N GLN A 18 9.84 -2.63 -6.82
CA GLN A 18 10.54 -3.75 -6.21
C GLN A 18 9.61 -4.93 -5.90
N ALA A 19 8.39 -4.65 -5.41
CA ALA A 19 7.38 -5.66 -5.12
C ALA A 19 6.83 -6.34 -6.38
N LEU A 20 6.66 -5.57 -7.47
CA LEU A 20 6.11 -6.04 -8.73
C LEU A 20 7.15 -6.82 -9.55
N GLY A 21 8.44 -6.49 -9.43
CA GLY A 21 9.51 -7.13 -10.20
C GLY A 21 9.21 -7.08 -11.70
N ASN A 22 9.17 -8.25 -12.34
CA ASN A 22 8.89 -8.37 -13.79
C ASN A 22 7.46 -7.96 -14.19
N GLN A 23 6.56 -7.74 -13.23
CA GLN A 23 5.18 -7.33 -13.47
C GLN A 23 5.01 -5.80 -13.38
N ALA A 24 6.09 -5.05 -13.15
CA ALA A 24 6.06 -3.59 -13.10
C ALA A 24 5.76 -2.99 -14.49
N GLY A 25 5.21 -1.78 -14.51
CA GLY A 25 4.85 -1.08 -15.73
C GLY A 25 3.38 -1.24 -16.13
N LYS A 26 3.08 -0.89 -17.37
CA LYS A 26 1.71 -0.93 -17.90
C LYS A 26 1.26 -2.38 -18.12
N PRO A 27 0.05 -2.74 -17.67
CA PRO A 27 -0.51 -4.06 -17.96
C PRO A 27 -0.87 -4.18 -19.44
N ASP A 28 -0.84 -5.39 -19.98
CA ASP A 28 -1.21 -5.68 -21.38
C ASP A 28 -2.66 -5.29 -21.70
N SER A 29 -3.52 -5.26 -20.68
CA SER A 29 -4.92 -4.80 -20.78
C SER A 29 -5.06 -3.29 -20.97
N GLY A 30 -3.96 -2.52 -20.96
CA GLY A 30 -3.97 -1.06 -20.99
C GLY A 30 -4.28 -0.41 -19.63
N GLY A 31 -4.18 0.93 -19.59
CA GLY A 31 -4.35 1.73 -18.39
C GLY A 31 -3.05 2.30 -17.81
N LEU A 32 -3.08 2.68 -16.54
CA LEU A 32 -1.90 3.19 -15.83
C LEU A 32 -0.93 2.06 -15.48
N ALA A 33 0.31 2.41 -15.18
CA ALA A 33 1.28 1.47 -14.66
C ALA A 33 0.78 0.84 -13.34
N ARG A 34 1.07 -0.45 -13.11
CA ARG A 34 0.62 -1.16 -11.90
C ARG A 34 1.09 -0.49 -10.63
N GLU A 35 2.31 0.04 -10.62
CA GLU A 35 2.86 0.81 -9.50
C GLU A 35 2.11 2.14 -9.26
N ALA A 36 1.58 2.78 -10.31
CA ALA A 36 0.88 4.06 -10.16
C ALA A 36 -0.41 3.89 -9.34
N TYR A 37 -1.13 2.81 -9.60
CA TYR A 37 -2.30 2.41 -8.81
C TYR A 37 -1.95 2.07 -7.34
N ILE A 38 -0.78 1.47 -7.08
CA ILE A 38 -0.30 1.20 -5.71
C ILE A 38 -0.02 2.53 -4.99
N VAL A 39 0.74 3.42 -5.64
CA VAL A 39 1.09 4.72 -5.06
C VAL A 39 -0.14 5.58 -4.80
N ALA A 40 -1.09 5.61 -5.72
CA ALA A 40 -2.38 6.30 -5.52
C ALA A 40 -3.12 5.78 -4.29
N HIS A 41 -3.08 4.47 -4.04
CA HIS A 41 -3.65 3.88 -2.83
C HIS A 41 -2.89 4.30 -1.56
N CYS A 42 -1.55 4.38 -1.61
CA CYS A 42 -0.72 4.85 -0.50
C CYS A 42 -1.04 6.31 -0.14
N ILE A 43 -1.11 7.21 -1.11
CA ILE A 43 -1.49 8.62 -0.90
C ILE A 43 -2.85 8.70 -0.20
N ARG A 44 -3.84 8.01 -0.75
CA ARG A 44 -5.20 7.99 -0.21
C ARG A 44 -5.24 7.49 1.24
N LYS A 45 -4.44 6.48 1.57
CA LYS A 45 -4.35 5.92 2.93
C LYS A 45 -3.64 6.86 3.90
N GLU A 46 -2.58 7.53 3.46
CA GLU A 46 -1.82 8.47 4.29
C GLU A 46 -2.65 9.71 4.62
N GLU A 47 -3.33 10.30 3.63
CA GLU A 47 -4.11 11.53 3.82
C GLU A 47 -5.55 11.28 4.28
N GLY A 48 -5.99 10.01 4.34
CA GLY A 48 -7.35 9.64 4.80
C GLY A 48 -8.48 10.01 3.82
N HIS A 49 -8.15 10.24 2.56
CA HIS A 49 -9.08 10.77 1.55
C HIS A 49 -9.98 9.70 0.91
N SER A 50 -11.11 10.16 0.38
CA SER A 50 -11.91 9.43 -0.60
C SER A 50 -11.17 9.34 -1.95
N TYR A 51 -11.67 8.49 -2.86
CA TYR A 51 -11.08 8.38 -4.20
C TYR A 51 -11.28 9.65 -5.03
N ALA A 52 -12.35 10.41 -4.81
CA ALA A 52 -12.57 11.68 -5.50
C ALA A 52 -11.57 12.75 -5.03
N GLU A 53 -11.42 12.90 -3.71
CA GLU A 53 -10.46 13.84 -3.11
C GLU A 53 -9.01 13.51 -3.51
N LEU A 54 -8.67 12.23 -3.64
CA LEU A 54 -7.36 11.80 -4.17
C LEU A 54 -7.13 12.32 -5.59
N VAL A 55 -8.11 12.18 -6.47
CA VAL A 55 -8.05 12.60 -7.88
C VAL A 55 -7.91 14.12 -7.97
N ASP A 56 -8.70 14.86 -7.20
CA ASP A 56 -8.61 16.31 -7.12
C ASP A 56 -7.25 16.75 -6.61
N ARG A 57 -6.75 16.10 -5.55
CA ARG A 57 -5.47 16.43 -4.93
C ARG A 57 -4.28 16.18 -5.85
N MET A 58 -4.28 15.06 -6.58
CA MET A 58 -3.25 14.78 -7.58
C MET A 58 -3.26 15.84 -8.69
N SER A 59 -4.44 16.24 -9.16
CA SER A 59 -4.60 17.25 -10.21
C SER A 59 -4.03 18.62 -9.79
N LEU A 60 -4.08 18.94 -8.49
CA LEU A 60 -3.47 20.16 -7.93
C LEU A 60 -1.94 20.11 -7.84
N ILE A 61 -1.30 18.95 -8.02
CA ILE A 61 0.14 18.77 -7.86
C ILE A 61 0.70 18.08 -9.12
N PRO A 62 1.02 18.84 -10.18
CA PRO A 62 1.47 18.29 -11.46
C PRO A 62 2.67 17.35 -11.35
N ALA A 63 3.59 17.61 -10.42
CA ALA A 63 4.73 16.73 -10.17
C ALA A 63 4.32 15.31 -9.74
N VAL A 64 3.21 15.15 -9.00
CA VAL A 64 2.68 13.83 -8.65
C VAL A 64 2.09 13.15 -9.89
N CYS A 65 1.32 13.89 -10.70
CA CYS A 65 0.79 13.41 -11.98
C CYS A 65 1.92 12.91 -12.91
N ASP A 66 3.00 13.68 -13.06
CA ASP A 66 4.16 13.32 -13.86
C ASP A 66 4.81 12.02 -13.41
N ARG A 67 4.99 11.83 -12.08
CA ARG A 67 5.57 10.59 -11.54
C ARG A 67 4.66 9.38 -11.68
N LEU A 68 3.35 9.58 -11.70
CA LEU A 68 2.36 8.51 -11.88
C LEU A 68 2.06 8.22 -13.36
N GLY A 69 2.55 9.06 -14.28
CA GLY A 69 2.24 8.96 -15.71
C GLY A 69 0.78 9.29 -16.01
N VAL A 70 0.21 10.22 -15.25
CA VAL A 70 -1.18 10.70 -15.34
C VAL A 70 -1.16 12.12 -15.89
N HIS A 71 -2.14 12.47 -16.73
CA HIS A 71 -2.27 13.86 -17.20
C HIS A 71 -3.04 14.71 -16.17
N PRO A 72 -2.51 15.86 -15.72
CA PRO A 72 -3.16 16.68 -14.70
C PRO A 72 -4.52 17.22 -15.14
N ASP A 73 -4.68 17.58 -16.42
CA ASP A 73 -5.94 18.11 -16.96
C ASP A 73 -6.96 17.03 -17.38
N ALA A 74 -6.57 15.75 -17.30
CA ALA A 74 -7.43 14.63 -17.64
C ALA A 74 -7.20 13.49 -16.64
N PRO A 75 -7.54 13.72 -15.36
CA PRO A 75 -7.25 12.75 -14.33
C PRO A 75 -8.18 11.53 -14.47
N PRO A 76 -7.75 10.34 -14.01
CA PRO A 76 -8.53 9.12 -14.16
C PRO A 76 -9.79 9.20 -13.31
N ASP A 77 -10.89 8.61 -13.79
CA ASP A 77 -12.11 8.51 -13.01
C ASP A 77 -11.83 7.85 -11.64
N PRO A 78 -12.38 8.34 -10.51
CA PRO A 78 -12.17 7.78 -9.18
C PRO A 78 -12.40 6.26 -9.10
N THR A 79 -13.35 5.72 -9.88
CA THR A 79 -13.63 4.28 -9.93
C THR A 79 -12.47 3.47 -10.51
N THR A 80 -11.63 4.09 -11.34
CA THR A 80 -10.40 3.47 -11.90
C THR A 80 -9.45 3.04 -10.79
N PHE A 81 -9.28 3.87 -9.76
CA PHE A 81 -8.46 3.57 -8.58
C PHE A 81 -9.15 2.61 -7.61
N TYR A 82 -10.47 2.69 -7.49
CA TYR A 82 -11.24 1.75 -6.68
C TYR A 82 -11.10 0.31 -7.21
N HIS A 83 -11.32 0.11 -8.51
CA HIS A 83 -11.27 -1.22 -9.12
C HIS A 83 -9.85 -1.76 -9.33
N SER A 84 -8.82 -0.91 -9.38
CA SER A 84 -7.44 -1.37 -9.53
C SER A 84 -6.96 -2.17 -8.32
N PHE A 85 -7.43 -1.82 -7.11
CA PHE A 85 -7.03 -2.50 -5.90
C PHE A 85 -7.55 -3.94 -5.81
N ASP A 86 -8.76 -4.18 -6.31
CA ASP A 86 -9.37 -5.51 -6.32
C ASP A 86 -8.64 -6.47 -7.28
N ARG A 87 -8.17 -5.93 -8.42
CA ARG A 87 -7.42 -6.67 -9.45
C ARG A 87 -6.02 -7.12 -9.04
N TYR A 88 -5.48 -6.68 -7.89
CA TYR A 88 -4.18 -7.15 -7.46
C TYR A 88 -4.23 -8.58 -6.96
N ALA A 89 -3.43 -9.43 -7.61
CA ALA A 89 -3.19 -10.78 -7.13
C ALA A 89 -2.61 -10.76 -5.70
N MET A 90 -2.95 -11.76 -4.90
CA MET A 90 -2.58 -11.87 -3.49
C MET A 90 -1.06 -11.74 -3.25
N TYR A 91 -0.23 -12.16 -4.21
CA TYR A 91 1.23 -12.07 -4.09
C TYR A 91 1.73 -10.61 -4.05
N ILE A 92 1.07 -9.67 -4.75
CA ILE A 92 1.41 -8.24 -4.72
C ILE A 92 1.10 -7.67 -3.34
N ARG A 93 -0.06 -8.00 -2.79
CA ARG A 93 -0.44 -7.60 -1.42
C ARG A 93 0.56 -8.11 -0.40
N ARG A 94 1.00 -9.38 -0.51
CA ARG A 94 2.04 -9.97 0.35
C ARG A 94 3.39 -9.29 0.19
N ALA A 95 3.80 -8.93 -1.02
CA ALA A 95 5.05 -8.23 -1.27
C ALA A 95 5.04 -6.83 -0.66
N LEU A 96 3.94 -6.07 -0.82
CA LEU A 96 3.78 -4.76 -0.20
C LEU A 96 3.77 -4.84 1.33
N LEU A 97 3.04 -5.80 1.91
CA LEU A 97 3.03 -6.05 3.35
C LEU A 97 4.43 -6.39 3.88
N ARG A 98 5.20 -7.21 3.15
CA ARG A 98 6.57 -7.57 3.53
C ARG A 98 7.49 -6.35 3.54
N ILE A 99 7.41 -5.49 2.51
CA ILE A 99 8.25 -4.30 2.45
C ILE A 99 7.86 -3.30 3.54
N SER A 100 6.55 -3.10 3.79
CA SER A 100 6.09 -2.28 4.91
C SER A 100 6.60 -2.80 6.26
N ALA A 101 6.52 -4.11 6.49
CA ALA A 101 7.05 -4.73 7.71
C ALA A 101 8.59 -4.60 7.86
N GLN A 102 9.33 -4.45 6.77
CA GLN A 102 10.78 -4.24 6.78
C GLN A 102 11.17 -2.77 6.99
N GLN A 103 10.29 -1.82 6.63
CA GLN A 103 10.53 -0.39 6.76
C GLN A 103 10.28 0.12 8.19
N HIS A 104 9.40 -0.55 8.94
CA HIS A 104 9.22 -0.25 10.35
C HIS A 104 10.22 -1.04 11.20
N PRO A 105 10.87 -0.41 12.20
CA PRO A 105 11.70 -1.14 13.15
C PRO A 105 10.83 -2.23 13.77
N GLN A 106 11.28 -3.49 13.64
CA GLN A 106 10.60 -4.61 14.29
C GLN A 106 10.66 -4.32 15.78
N SER A 107 9.52 -3.97 16.39
CA SER A 107 9.44 -3.46 17.76
C SER A 107 9.79 -4.52 18.82
N GLY A 108 10.42 -5.64 18.47
CA GLY A 108 10.61 -6.81 19.33
C GLY A 108 9.31 -7.59 19.59
N HIS A 109 8.15 -7.01 19.31
CA HIS A 109 6.85 -7.64 19.51
C HIS A 109 6.48 -8.46 18.26
N VAL A 110 6.41 -9.78 18.42
CA VAL A 110 6.00 -10.72 17.37
C VAL A 110 4.52 -10.48 17.03
N ALA A 111 4.27 -10.08 15.78
CA ALA A 111 2.98 -10.01 15.10
C ALA A 111 1.86 -9.26 15.85
N LEU A 112 1.73 -7.96 15.59
CA LEU A 112 0.48 -7.22 15.80
C LEU A 112 -0.56 -7.76 14.82
N ASP A 113 -1.55 -8.52 15.31
CA ASP A 113 -2.78 -8.73 14.55
C ASP A 113 -3.72 -7.53 14.72
N SER A 114 -4.80 -7.47 13.93
CA SER A 114 -5.79 -6.39 13.96
C SER A 114 -6.50 -6.19 15.31
N THR A 115 -6.19 -7.02 16.31
CA THR A 115 -6.73 -6.92 17.67
C THR A 115 -5.74 -6.31 18.67
N PHE A 116 -4.56 -5.85 18.23
CA PHE A 116 -3.52 -5.26 19.10
C PHE A 116 -3.07 -6.19 20.24
N PHE A 117 -3.30 -7.50 20.14
CA PHE A 117 -2.90 -8.46 21.18
C PHE A 117 -1.46 -8.93 20.99
N GLU A 118 -0.64 -8.79 22.02
CA GLU A 118 0.68 -9.42 22.11
C GLU A 118 0.54 -10.93 22.31
N ARG A 119 1.05 -11.72 21.35
CA ARG A 119 0.89 -13.19 21.37
C ARG A 119 1.77 -13.92 22.38
N GLU A 120 2.74 -13.26 23.02
CA GLU A 120 3.50 -13.92 24.09
C GLU A 120 2.57 -14.40 25.22
N GLN A 121 1.62 -13.57 25.66
CA GLN A 121 0.67 -13.98 26.70
C GLN A 121 -0.37 -15.00 26.23
N ALA A 122 -0.82 -14.91 24.97
CA ALA A 122 -1.80 -15.87 24.42
C ALA A 122 -1.21 -17.28 24.24
N SER A 123 0.09 -17.38 23.95
CA SER A 123 0.79 -18.66 23.83
C SER A 123 0.93 -19.37 25.18
N GLN A 124 1.27 -18.64 26.25
CA GLN A 124 1.38 -19.20 27.60
C GLN A 124 0.03 -19.66 28.14
N HIS A 125 -1.03 -18.90 27.90
CA HIS A 125 -2.39 -19.28 28.27
C HIS A 125 -2.87 -20.56 27.57
N SER A 126 -2.53 -20.73 26.29
CA SER A 126 -2.85 -21.94 25.53
C SER A 126 -2.01 -23.13 25.98
N LEU A 127 -0.71 -22.94 26.26
CA LEU A 127 0.17 -23.98 26.81
C LEU A 127 -0.29 -24.46 28.19
N GLN A 128 -0.75 -23.56 29.06
CA GLN A 128 -1.28 -23.91 30.38
C GLN A 128 -2.56 -24.75 30.30
N ARG A 129 -3.38 -24.57 29.25
CA ARG A 129 -4.62 -25.33 29.08
C ARG A 129 -4.42 -26.76 28.57
N TRP A 130 -3.31 -27.02 27.86
CA TRP A 130 -2.97 -28.35 27.34
C TRP A 130 -2.07 -29.15 28.30
N ALA A 131 -1.48 -28.50 29.32
CA ALA A 131 -0.67 -29.15 30.34
C ALA A 131 -1.46 -29.85 31.46
N VAL A 132 -2.80 -29.74 31.48
CA VAL A 132 -3.69 -30.38 32.47
C VAL A 132 -4.22 -31.74 31.97
N PHE A 133 -3.82 -32.19 30.77
CA PHE A 133 -4.22 -33.48 30.18
C PHE A 133 -3.00 -34.36 29.82
N ARG A 134 -1.99 -34.41 30.70
CA ARG A 134 -0.93 -35.43 30.63
C ARG A 134 -0.81 -36.15 31.96
#